data_AF-A0A829D5D0-F1
#
_entry.id   AF-A0A829D5D0-F1
#
_cell.length_a   1.000
_cell.length_b   1.000
_cell.length_c   1.000
_cell.angle_alpha   90.00
_cell.angle_beta   90.00
_cell.angle_gamma   90.00
#
_symmetry.space_group_name_H-M   'P 1'
#
loop_
_entity.id
_entity.type
_entity.pdbx_description
1 polymer ?
#
loop_
_entity_poly.entity_id
_entity_poly.type
_entity_poly.pdbx_seq_one_letter_code
_entity_poly.pdbx_strand_id
1 'polypeptide(L)'
;MNPLVSSIPALKEAFEKLPQPYQNIDDDFLLQNKNAIEEMKSHFSDKGGVHLLDAGEGRKIICRVPNKTQVDDTLEKARKEKQSDVAQRLTGQCCLYPSFEVVNGWAQDSPGIFIPLSNKLIELTATTQEITAKKL
;
A
#
# COMPACT_ATOMS: atom_id res chain seq x y z
N MET A 1 5.94 11.18 4.03
CA MET A 1 4.49 11.02 3.72
C MET A 1 4.30 10.70 2.23
N ASN A 2 3.34 9.84 1.84
CA ASN A 2 3.08 9.51 0.41
C ASN A 2 2.54 10.75 -0.33
N PRO A 3 3.12 11.17 -1.47
CA PRO A 3 2.70 12.39 -2.17
C PRO A 3 1.23 12.37 -2.60
N LEU A 4 0.67 11.19 -2.86
CA LEU A 4 -0.76 11.05 -3.20
C LEU A 4 -1.65 11.36 -1.99
N VAL A 5 -1.26 10.92 -0.79
CA VAL A 5 -1.98 11.25 0.46
C VAL A 5 -1.93 12.76 0.72
N SER A 6 -0.79 13.40 0.50
CA SER A 6 -0.63 14.85 0.67
C SER A 6 -1.42 15.68 -0.36
N SER A 7 -1.70 15.12 -1.53
CA SER A 7 -2.33 15.85 -2.65
C SER A 7 -3.86 15.76 -2.68
N ILE A 8 -4.46 14.81 -1.95
CA ILE A 8 -5.91 14.63 -1.89
C ILE A 8 -6.38 14.97 -0.47
N PRO A 9 -7.10 16.10 -0.26
CA PRO A 9 -7.47 16.57 1.07
C PRO A 9 -8.16 15.50 1.93
N ALA A 10 -9.15 14.80 1.38
CA ALA A 10 -9.86 13.75 2.09
C ALA A 10 -8.98 12.55 2.49
N LEU A 11 -7.98 12.18 1.66
CA LEU A 11 -7.02 11.15 2.05
C LEU A 11 -6.07 11.62 3.14
N LYS A 12 -5.68 12.90 3.09
CA LYS A 12 -4.86 13.52 4.13
C LYS A 12 -5.62 13.54 5.46
N GLU A 13 -6.86 14.00 5.46
CA GLU A 13 -7.71 14.03 6.65
C GLU A 13 -7.95 12.63 7.21
N ALA A 14 -8.25 11.65 6.35
CA ALA A 14 -8.38 10.25 6.76
C ALA A 14 -7.08 9.72 7.39
N PHE A 15 -5.92 10.05 6.81
CA PHE A 15 -4.62 9.65 7.34
C PHE A 15 -4.31 10.30 8.69
N GLU A 16 -4.64 11.58 8.86
CA GLU A 16 -4.45 12.34 10.10
C GLU A 16 -5.35 11.83 11.24
N LYS A 17 -6.47 11.17 10.92
CA LYS A 17 -7.34 10.50 11.91
C LYS A 17 -6.78 9.16 12.39
N LEU A 18 -5.81 8.55 11.68
CA LEU A 18 -5.22 7.28 12.08
C LEU A 18 -4.13 7.48 13.15
N PRO A 19 -3.94 6.53 14.09
CA PRO A 19 -2.96 6.64 15.16
C PRO A 19 -1.53 6.90 14.66
N GLN A 20 -0.88 7.90 15.28
CA GLN A 20 0.53 8.25 15.09
C GLN A 20 1.17 8.46 16.48
N PRO A 21 2.26 7.76 16.85
CA PRO A 21 3.06 6.84 16.04
C PRO A 21 2.30 5.56 15.65
N TYR A 22 2.87 4.79 14.70
CA TYR A 22 2.26 3.55 14.19
C TYR A 22 1.82 2.62 15.32
N GLN A 23 0.60 2.12 15.20
CA GLN A 23 0.06 1.04 16.02
C GLN A 23 -0.20 -0.18 15.15
N ASN A 24 -0.12 -1.36 15.76
CA ASN A 24 -0.37 -2.59 15.02
C ASN A 24 -1.81 -2.62 14.49
N ILE A 25 -2.00 -3.18 13.30
CA ILE A 25 -3.31 -3.24 12.64
C ILE A 25 -3.94 -4.61 12.92
N ASP A 26 -4.64 -4.69 14.04
CA ASP A 26 -5.48 -5.82 14.43
C ASP A 26 -6.98 -5.50 14.25
N ASP A 27 -7.85 -6.43 14.63
CA ASP A 27 -9.31 -6.26 14.47
C ASP A 27 -9.85 -5.07 15.29
N ASP A 28 -9.25 -4.78 16.44
CA ASP A 28 -9.64 -3.65 17.29
C ASP A 28 -9.26 -2.33 16.63
N PHE A 29 -8.04 -2.23 16.09
CA PHE A 29 -7.61 -1.08 15.29
C PHE A 29 -8.57 -0.84 14.11
N LEU A 30 -8.93 -1.90 13.37
CA LEU A 30 -9.84 -1.79 12.22
C LEU A 30 -11.24 -1.34 12.64
N LEU A 31 -11.73 -1.78 13.81
CA LEU A 31 -13.02 -1.40 14.34
C LEU A 31 -13.04 0.07 14.79
N GLN A 32 -12.03 0.50 15.54
CA GLN A 32 -11.92 1.87 16.07
C GLN A 32 -11.72 2.90 14.94
N ASN A 33 -10.95 2.54 13.91
CA ASN A 33 -10.58 3.43 12.83
C ASN A 33 -11.40 3.22 11.55
N LYS A 34 -12.49 2.45 11.64
CA LYS A 34 -13.32 2.05 10.50
C LYS A 34 -13.69 3.24 9.60
N ASN A 35 -14.15 4.34 10.17
CA ASN A 35 -14.60 5.50 9.41
C ASN A 35 -13.48 6.10 8.55
N ALA A 36 -12.27 6.25 9.10
CA ALA A 36 -11.12 6.76 8.37
C ALA A 36 -10.68 5.79 7.26
N ILE A 37 -10.71 4.48 7.55
CA ILE A 37 -10.35 3.44 6.56
C ILE A 37 -11.38 3.36 5.43
N GLU A 38 -12.67 3.47 5.73
CA GLU A 38 -13.74 3.50 4.72
C GLU A 38 -13.66 4.77 3.85
N GLU A 39 -13.32 5.91 4.43
CA GLU A 39 -13.05 7.15 3.70
C GLU A 39 -11.89 6.93 2.70
N MET A 40 -10.78 6.33 3.14
CA MET A 40 -9.69 5.96 2.23
C MET A 40 -10.16 4.98 1.13
N LYS A 41 -10.90 3.93 1.48
CA LYS A 41 -11.39 2.93 0.51
C LYS A 41 -12.27 3.56 -0.56
N SER A 42 -13.12 4.52 -0.20
CA SER A 42 -14.04 5.18 -1.13
C SER A 42 -13.32 5.87 -2.30
N HIS A 43 -12.10 6.38 -2.09
CA HIS A 43 -11.29 7.01 -3.13
C HIS A 43 -10.64 6.03 -4.12
N PHE A 44 -10.62 4.74 -3.79
CA PHE A 44 -9.99 3.70 -4.60
C PHE A 44 -10.96 2.58 -4.99
N SER A 45 -12.26 2.72 -4.73
CA SER A 45 -13.26 1.67 -5.04
C SER A 45 -13.28 1.29 -6.52
N ASP A 46 -13.06 2.25 -7.41
CA ASP A 46 -12.93 2.07 -8.86
C ASP A 46 -11.51 1.71 -9.33
N LYS A 47 -10.54 1.64 -8.40
CA LYS A 47 -9.09 1.50 -8.68
C LYS A 47 -8.48 0.26 -8.05
N GLY A 48 -9.28 -0.79 -7.83
CA GLY A 48 -8.88 -2.04 -7.19
C GLY A 48 -8.93 -2.04 -5.66
N GLY A 49 -9.28 -0.91 -5.05
CA GLY A 49 -9.51 -0.79 -3.62
C GLY A 49 -8.25 -0.61 -2.78
N VAL A 50 -8.47 -0.71 -1.47
CA VAL A 50 -7.45 -0.63 -0.43
C VAL A 50 -7.36 -1.98 0.26
N HIS A 51 -6.15 -2.46 0.46
CA HIS A 51 -5.84 -3.78 1.00
C HIS A 51 -4.92 -3.67 2.20
N LEU A 52 -5.03 -4.66 3.08
CA LEU A 52 -4.15 -4.85 4.23
C LEU A 52 -3.05 -5.85 3.82
N LEU A 53 -1.79 -5.43 3.85
CA LEU A 53 -0.65 -6.29 3.57
C LEU A 53 0.16 -6.56 4.83
N ASP A 54 0.53 -7.81 5.01
CA ASP A 54 1.49 -8.23 6.02
C ASP A 54 2.92 -7.87 5.57
N ALA A 55 3.60 -7.08 6.41
CA ALA A 55 4.96 -6.61 6.23
C ALA A 55 5.97 -7.42 7.07
N GLY A 56 5.57 -8.54 7.65
CA GLY A 56 6.39 -9.36 8.53
C GLY A 56 6.40 -8.90 9.99
N GLU A 57 6.84 -9.78 10.89
CA GLU A 57 6.97 -9.50 12.33
C GLU A 57 5.67 -9.00 12.99
N GLY A 58 4.52 -9.45 12.48
CA GLY A 58 3.21 -9.02 12.94
C GLY A 58 2.82 -7.60 12.54
N ARG A 59 3.65 -6.90 11.76
CA ARG A 59 3.38 -5.55 11.23
C ARG A 59 2.55 -5.65 9.96
N LYS A 60 1.57 -4.77 9.84
CA LYS A 60 0.76 -4.65 8.62
C LYS A 60 0.72 -3.22 8.12
N ILE A 61 0.48 -3.08 6.82
CA ILE A 61 0.30 -1.80 6.13
C ILE A 61 -1.03 -1.78 5.37
N ILE A 62 -1.62 -0.59 5.27
CA ILE A 62 -2.76 -0.29 4.41
C ILE A 62 -2.21 0.29 3.11
N CYS A 63 -2.53 -0.32 1.99
CA CYS A 63 -2.07 0.12 0.68
C CYS A 63 -3.18 0.11 -0.36
N ARG A 64 -3.10 1.00 -1.34
CA ARG A 64 -3.93 0.92 -2.55
C ARG A 64 -3.33 -0.08 -3.54
N VAL A 65 -4.16 -0.62 -4.42
CA VAL A 65 -3.68 -1.39 -5.58
C VAL A 65 -2.95 -0.44 -6.56
N PRO A 66 -1.77 -0.83 -7.10
CA PRO A 66 -1.13 -0.06 -8.15
C PRO A 66 -1.94 -0.13 -9.45
N ASN A 67 -1.85 0.91 -10.28
CA ASN A 67 -2.43 0.85 -11.61
C ASN A 67 -1.53 0.08 -12.59
N LYS A 68 -2.08 -0.28 -13.76
CA LYS A 68 -1.35 -1.05 -14.77
C LYS A 68 -0.03 -0.39 -15.17
N THR A 69 -0.01 0.92 -15.38
CA THR A 69 1.21 1.66 -15.74
C THR A 69 2.28 1.57 -14.65
N GLN A 70 1.90 1.62 -13.37
CA GLN A 70 2.83 1.45 -12.25
C GLN A 70 3.41 0.03 -12.20
N VAL A 71 2.59 -0.99 -12.47
CA VAL A 71 3.06 -2.38 -12.54
C VAL A 71 4.01 -2.57 -13.72
N ASP A 72 3.63 -2.12 -14.91
CA ASP A 72 4.44 -2.26 -16.13
C ASP A 72 5.80 -1.54 -15.96
N ASP A 73 5.81 -0.31 -15.43
CA ASP A 73 7.04 0.45 -15.13
C ASP A 73 7.91 -0.27 -14.09
N THR A 74 7.30 -0.83 -13.03
CA THR A 74 8.01 -1.60 -12.01
C THR A 74 8.67 -2.85 -12.62
N LEU A 75 7.93 -3.60 -13.44
CA LEU A 75 8.43 -4.82 -14.09
C LEU A 75 9.54 -4.52 -15.09
N GLU A 76 9.45 -3.41 -15.83
CA GLU A 76 10.52 -3.00 -16.74
C GLU A 76 11.79 -2.63 -15.95
N LYS A 77 11.64 -1.82 -14.91
CA LYS A 77 12.77 -1.36 -14.08
C LYS A 77 13.42 -2.50 -13.31
N ALA A 78 12.65 -3.48 -12.83
CA ALA A 78 13.19 -4.65 -12.15
C ALA A 78 14.16 -5.49 -13.02
N ARG A 79 14.16 -5.30 -14.36
CA ARG A 79 15.12 -5.94 -15.28
C ARG A 79 16.44 -5.17 -15.41
N LYS A 80 16.47 -3.89 -15.03
CA LYS A 80 17.58 -2.94 -15.25
C LYS A 80 18.19 -2.42 -13.95
N GLU A 81 17.39 -2.34 -12.89
CA GLU A 81 17.73 -1.81 -11.57
C GLU A 81 17.73 -2.92 -10.50
N LYS A 82 18.24 -2.61 -9.30
CA LYS A 82 18.16 -3.53 -8.16
C LYS A 82 16.70 -3.74 -7.77
N GLN A 83 16.30 -5.01 -7.64
CA GLN A 83 14.93 -5.38 -7.29
C GLN A 83 14.45 -4.77 -5.97
N SER A 84 15.33 -4.66 -4.96
CA SER A 84 15.01 -4.03 -3.67
C SER A 84 14.56 -2.58 -3.82
N ASP A 85 15.26 -1.81 -4.64
CA ASP A 85 15.04 -0.37 -4.82
C ASP A 85 13.76 -0.11 -5.60
N VAL A 86 13.51 -0.95 -6.61
CA VAL A 86 12.28 -0.94 -7.40
C VAL A 86 11.07 -1.32 -6.54
N ALA A 87 11.20 -2.37 -5.73
CA ALA A 87 10.17 -2.83 -4.82
C ALA A 87 9.84 -1.80 -3.74
N GLN A 88 10.87 -1.15 -3.19
CA GLN A 88 10.73 -0.05 -2.23
C GLN A 88 9.97 1.12 -2.84
N ARG A 89 10.31 1.50 -4.09
CA ARG A 89 9.64 2.58 -4.83
C ARG A 89 8.15 2.27 -5.06
N LEU A 90 7.81 1.07 -5.52
CA LEU A 90 6.40 0.68 -5.71
C LEU A 90 5.64 0.69 -4.39
N THR A 91 6.23 0.13 -3.32
CA THR A 91 5.64 0.11 -1.98
C THR A 91 5.36 1.54 -1.49
N GLY A 92 6.31 2.46 -1.64
CA GLY A 92 6.14 3.86 -1.24
C GLY A 92 5.06 4.61 -2.02
N GLN A 93 4.83 4.26 -3.28
CA GLN A 93 3.73 4.82 -4.07
C GLN A 93 2.35 4.29 -3.67
N CYS A 94 2.29 3.10 -3.09
CA CYS A 94 1.04 2.40 -2.79
C CYS A 94 0.67 2.43 -1.29
N CYS A 95 1.64 2.60 -0.40
CA CYS A 95 1.42 2.66 1.04
C CYS A 95 0.62 3.91 1.42
N LEU A 96 -0.53 3.71 2.06
CA LEU A 96 -1.38 4.76 2.60
C LEU A 96 -1.16 4.92 4.11
N TYR A 97 -1.02 3.82 4.84
CA TYR A 97 -0.72 3.82 6.28
C TYR A 97 0.16 2.62 6.67
N PRO A 98 1.15 2.77 7.57
CA PRO A 98 1.63 4.03 8.14
C PRO A 98 2.31 4.92 7.09
N SER A 99 2.90 6.04 7.54
CA SER A 99 3.74 6.83 6.65
C SER A 99 4.86 5.96 6.07
N PHE A 100 5.23 6.21 4.81
CA PHE A 100 6.29 5.44 4.16
C PHE A 100 7.63 5.55 4.90
N GLU A 101 7.87 6.63 5.64
CA GLU A 101 9.06 6.79 6.48
C GLU A 101 9.13 5.72 7.59
N VAL A 102 7.99 5.39 8.21
CA VAL A 102 7.89 4.29 9.19
C VAL A 102 8.18 2.96 8.53
N VAL A 103 7.53 2.66 7.39
CA VAL A 103 7.76 1.41 6.65
C VAL A 103 9.21 1.30 6.19
N ASN A 104 9.82 2.43 5.81
CA ASN A 104 11.21 2.49 5.41
C ASN A 104 12.18 2.23 6.56
N GLY A 105 11.83 2.67 7.78
CA GLY A 105 12.58 2.32 8.99
C GLY A 105 12.67 0.80 9.21
N TRP A 106 11.60 0.05 8.91
CA TRP A 106 11.59 -1.41 9.10
C TRP A 106 12.60 -2.15 8.22
N ALA A 107 13.11 -1.54 7.15
CA ALA A 107 14.16 -2.15 6.34
C ALA A 107 15.50 -2.25 7.09
N GLN A 108 15.68 -1.52 8.20
CA GLN A 108 16.84 -1.66 9.09
C GLN A 108 16.78 -2.99 9.87
N ASP A 109 15.59 -3.37 10.35
CA ASP A 109 15.38 -4.60 11.12
C ASP A 109 15.20 -5.82 10.21
N SER A 110 14.50 -5.64 9.07
CA SER A 110 14.17 -6.68 8.12
C SER A 110 14.62 -6.32 6.70
N PRO A 111 15.91 -6.54 6.36
CA PRO A 111 16.42 -6.32 5.02
C PRO A 111 15.64 -7.13 3.98
N GLY A 112 15.12 -6.46 2.95
CA GLY A 112 14.34 -7.10 1.88
C GLY A 112 12.83 -7.15 2.09
N ILE A 113 12.29 -6.52 3.16
CA ILE A 113 10.85 -6.39 3.44
C ILE A 113 10.02 -5.92 2.23
N PHE A 114 10.59 -5.09 1.36
CA PHE A 114 9.89 -4.52 0.22
C PHE A 114 9.61 -5.52 -0.91
N ILE A 115 10.46 -6.55 -1.09
CA ILE A 115 10.28 -7.52 -2.17
C ILE A 115 8.95 -8.28 -2.03
N PRO A 116 8.63 -8.93 -0.89
CA PRO A 116 7.35 -9.60 -0.73
C PRO A 116 6.16 -8.63 -0.76
N LEU A 117 6.30 -7.41 -0.23
CA LEU A 117 5.25 -6.39 -0.32
C LEU A 117 4.96 -5.99 -1.76
N SER A 118 5.99 -5.70 -2.55
CA SER A 118 5.89 -5.37 -3.97
C SER A 118 5.25 -6.52 -4.77
N ASN A 119 5.64 -7.77 -4.51
CA ASN A 119 5.06 -8.92 -5.18
C ASN A 119 3.55 -9.05 -4.89
N LYS A 120 3.14 -8.88 -3.62
CA LYS A 120 1.71 -8.87 -3.27
C LYS A 120 0.94 -7.73 -3.95
N LEU A 121 1.53 -6.54 -4.07
CA LEU A 121 0.90 -5.42 -4.79
C LEU A 121 0.68 -5.72 -6.28
N ILE A 122 1.65 -6.38 -6.92
CA ILE A 122 1.54 -6.82 -8.32
C ILE A 122 0.47 -7.90 -8.46
N GLU A 123 0.44 -8.88 -7.55
CA GLU A 123 -0.57 -9.95 -7.52
C GLU A 123 -2.00 -9.40 -7.40
N LEU A 124 -2.22 -8.47 -6.46
CA LEU A 124 -3.53 -7.79 -6.28
C LEU A 124 -4.02 -7.12 -7.57
N THR A 125 -3.09 -6.59 -8.37
CA THR A 125 -3.43 -5.98 -9.66
C THR A 125 -3.88 -7.03 -10.66
N ALA A 126 -3.20 -8.16 -10.73
CA ALA A 126 -3.56 -9.27 -11.62
C ALA A 126 -4.93 -9.86 -11.25
N THR A 127 -5.20 -10.09 -9.96
CA THR A 127 -6.49 -10.60 -9.47
C THR A 127 -7.62 -9.62 -9.78
N THR A 128 -7.41 -8.31 -9.59
CA THR A 128 -8.41 -7.29 -9.89
C THR A 128 -8.75 -7.24 -11.39
N GLN A 129 -7.74 -7.36 -12.25
CA GLN A 129 -7.95 -7.41 -13.70
C GLN A 129 -8.74 -8.64 -14.13
N GLU A 130 -8.45 -9.81 -13.55
CA GLU A 130 -9.17 -11.05 -13.88
C GLU A 130 -10.65 -10.98 -13.49
N ILE A 131 -10.96 -10.43 -12.31
CA ILE A 131 -12.36 -10.24 -11.85
C ILE A 131 -13.10 -9.25 -12.75
N THR A 132 -12.43 -8.20 -13.20
CA THR A 132 -13.03 -7.18 -14.08
C THR A 132 -13.29 -7.76 -15.48
N ALA A 133 -12.35 -8.53 -16.03
CA ALA A 133 -12.48 -9.16 -17.34
C ALA A 133 -13.60 -10.21 -17.39
N LYS A 134 -13.88 -10.92 -16.28
CA LYS A 134 -14.98 -11.90 -16.17
C LYS A 134 -16.38 -11.26 -16.05
N LYS A 135 -16.46 -9.96 -15.79
CA LYS A 135 -17.73 -9.22 -15.64
C LYS A 135 -18.18 -8.49 -16.92
N LEU A 136 -17.36 -8.53 -17.98
CA LEU A 136 -17.63 -7.98 -19.31
C LEU A 136 -18.08 -9.09 -20.26
#